data_AF-H0U094-F1
#
_entry.id   AF-H0U094-F1
#
_cell.length_a   1.000
_cell.length_b   1.000
_cell.length_c   1.000
_cell.angle_alpha   90.00
_cell.angle_beta   90.00
_cell.angle_gamma   90.00
#
_symmetry.space_group_name_H-M   'P 1'
#
loop_
_entity.id
_entity.type
_entity.pdbx_description
1 polymer ?
#
loop_
_entity_poly.entity_id
_entity_poly.type
_entity_poly.pdbx_seq_one_letter_code
_entity_poly.pdbx_strand_id
1 'polypeptide(L)'
;MDKMLVAVFETEASAFEGLSAVRHLHKEGDITLYASAVVVKDKAGKIAVKQAADEGPVGTAVGLLTGSLIGLLGGPAGVAVGASLGSLGGLIFDLDASGIGAQFLDEVSTALSPGKSAVLAEIQENWTTPLDTRLHQLGATVFRRLRSEVIEDQLVRESAAFEADLKTLQEDLKHADAETRAAIQKDIQQVKMQIQTLQDQAKKRLDQTKAETDARLQSLKDQTKQASDRAKRRIDKRMTEVKADFETRSKKLNQAWSLTKEALAA
;
A
#
# COMPACT_ATOMS: atom_id res chain seq x y z
N MET A 1 4.85 -1.00 -14.75
CA MET A 1 4.50 -1.54 -13.41
C MET A 1 4.50 -0.44 -12.37
N ASP A 2 3.56 -0.52 -11.42
CA ASP A 2 3.37 0.44 -10.34
C ASP A 2 4.40 0.26 -9.21
N LYS A 3 4.91 1.37 -8.69
CA LYS A 3 6.05 1.41 -7.77
C LYS A 3 5.91 2.56 -6.78
N MET A 4 6.33 2.28 -5.55
CA MET A 4 6.69 3.31 -4.58
C MET A 4 8.14 3.72 -4.80
N LEU A 5 8.37 5.02 -4.94
CA LEU A 5 9.68 5.63 -5.05
C LEU A 5 9.91 6.55 -3.84
N VAL A 6 11.09 6.44 -3.24
CA VAL A 6 11.59 7.42 -2.29
C VAL A 6 12.93 7.93 -2.76
N ALA A 7 13.03 9.23 -2.98
CA ALA A 7 14.29 9.90 -3.30
C ALA A 7 14.70 10.77 -2.12
N VAL A 8 15.83 10.45 -1.48
CA VAL A 8 16.37 11.19 -0.33
C VAL A 8 17.44 12.17 -0.80
N PHE A 9 17.36 13.41 -0.33
CA PHE A 9 18.21 14.53 -0.72
C PHE A 9 18.86 15.18 0.50
N GLU A 10 20.01 15.80 0.29
CA GLU A 10 20.73 16.55 1.34
C GLU A 10 20.00 17.82 1.79
N THR A 11 19.13 18.40 0.94
CA THR A 11 18.44 19.66 1.25
C THR A 11 16.96 19.64 0.86
N GLU A 12 16.16 20.48 1.52
CA GLU A 12 14.74 20.70 1.18
C GLU A 12 14.59 21.24 -0.25
N ALA A 13 15.47 22.16 -0.67
CA ALA A 13 15.46 22.72 -2.02
C ALA A 13 15.66 21.62 -3.09
N SER A 14 16.64 20.75 -2.91
CA SER A 14 16.89 19.63 -3.83
C SER A 14 15.72 18.65 -3.90
N ALA A 15 15.00 18.44 -2.79
CA ALA A 15 13.79 17.60 -2.79
C ALA A 15 12.65 18.23 -3.60
N PHE A 16 12.41 19.54 -3.49
CA PHE A 16 11.42 20.23 -4.32
C PHE A 16 11.80 20.25 -5.81
N GLU A 17 13.09 20.38 -6.13
CA GLU A 17 13.59 20.26 -7.50
C GLU A 17 13.39 18.83 -8.02
N GLY A 18 13.67 17.83 -7.19
CA GLY A 18 13.42 16.42 -7.50
C GLY A 18 11.94 16.14 -7.79
N LEU A 19 11.02 16.65 -6.97
CA LEU A 19 9.59 16.53 -7.21
C LEU A 19 9.18 17.23 -8.52
N SER A 20 9.80 18.37 -8.83
CA SER A 20 9.57 19.07 -10.11
C SER A 20 10.02 18.24 -11.31
N ALA A 21 11.17 17.54 -11.21
CA ALA A 21 11.63 16.62 -12.24
C ALA A 21 10.68 15.44 -12.44
N VAL A 22 10.15 14.85 -11.36
CA VAL A 22 9.13 13.78 -11.41
C VAL A 22 7.87 14.29 -12.13
N ARG A 23 7.37 15.48 -11.77
CA ARG A 23 6.20 16.09 -12.42
C ARG A 23 6.44 16.39 -13.89
N HIS A 24 7.66 16.76 -14.27
CA HIS A 24 8.02 17.00 -15.66
C HIS A 24 7.93 15.72 -16.49
N LEU A 25 8.54 14.63 -16.00
CA LEU A 25 8.48 13.31 -16.66
C LEU A 25 7.05 12.76 -16.75
N HIS A 26 6.18 13.10 -15.77
CA HIS A 26 4.75 12.84 -15.88
C HIS A 26 4.13 13.60 -17.05
N LYS A 27 4.38 14.91 -17.20
CA LYS A 27 3.86 15.67 -18.34
C LYS A 27 4.36 15.16 -19.70
N GLU A 28 5.62 14.73 -19.77
CA GLU A 28 6.21 14.14 -20.97
C GLU A 28 5.64 12.75 -21.31
N GLY A 29 4.96 12.12 -20.34
CA GLY A 29 4.41 10.78 -20.48
C GLY A 29 5.46 9.68 -20.37
N ASP A 30 6.66 9.97 -19.86
CA ASP A 30 7.69 8.98 -19.57
C ASP A 30 7.36 8.15 -18.33
N ILE A 31 6.75 8.81 -17.33
CA ILE A 31 6.19 8.17 -16.12
C ILE A 31 4.75 8.65 -15.88
N THR A 32 4.03 8.02 -14.96
CA THR A 32 2.76 8.52 -14.44
C THR A 32 2.96 8.73 -12.96
N LEU A 33 2.71 9.94 -12.46
CA LEU A 33 2.74 10.27 -11.05
C LEU A 33 1.31 10.23 -10.53
N TYR A 34 1.04 9.40 -9.55
CA TYR A 34 -0.30 9.29 -8.97
C TYR A 34 -0.45 10.09 -7.69
N ALA A 35 0.56 10.03 -6.83
CA ALA A 35 0.60 10.75 -5.57
C ALA A 35 2.04 11.11 -5.23
N SER A 36 2.24 12.19 -4.49
CA SER A 36 3.56 12.57 -4.00
C SER A 36 3.51 13.33 -2.70
N ALA A 37 4.57 13.18 -1.90
CA ALA A 37 4.80 14.00 -0.72
C ALA A 37 6.28 14.42 -0.65
N VAL A 38 6.53 15.62 -0.12
CA VAL A 38 7.86 16.06 0.31
C VAL A 38 7.89 16.04 1.83
N VAL A 39 8.82 15.28 2.38
CA VAL A 39 9.05 15.20 3.82
C VAL A 39 10.42 15.78 4.15
N VAL A 40 10.53 16.44 5.29
CA VAL A 40 11.78 16.99 5.81
C VAL A 40 12.00 16.44 7.20
N LYS A 41 13.19 15.92 7.47
CA LYS A 41 13.61 15.56 8.82
C LYS A 41 14.50 16.67 9.35
N ASP A 42 14.03 17.37 10.37
CA ASP A 42 14.81 18.44 10.97
C ASP A 42 16.04 17.92 11.72
N LYS A 43 16.90 18.83 12.20
CA LYS A 43 18.12 18.48 12.94
C LYS A 43 17.83 17.82 14.29
N ALA A 44 16.62 17.95 14.83
CA ALA A 44 16.17 17.28 16.04
C ALA A 44 15.60 15.88 15.75
N GLY A 45 15.56 15.47 14.47
CA GLY A 45 15.07 14.15 14.04
C GLY A 45 13.56 14.10 13.79
N LYS A 46 12.83 15.21 13.92
CA LYS A 46 11.39 15.27 13.70
C LYS A 46 11.09 15.35 12.21
N ILE A 47 10.16 14.53 11.74
CA ILE A 47 9.65 14.58 10.36
C ILE A 47 8.46 15.53 10.26
N ALA A 48 8.46 16.35 9.22
CA ALA A 48 7.34 17.19 8.81
C ALA A 48 7.04 17.01 7.32
N VAL A 49 5.75 16.97 6.97
CA VAL A 49 5.29 16.98 5.58
C VAL A 49 5.22 18.42 5.11
N LYS A 50 5.97 18.77 4.06
CA LYS A 50 6.02 20.12 3.49
C LYS A 50 5.04 20.31 2.35
N GLN A 51 4.83 19.26 1.58
CA GLN A 51 3.88 19.24 0.48
C GLN A 51 3.32 17.83 0.36
N ALA A 52 2.02 17.73 0.13
CA ALA A 52 1.37 16.53 -0.35
C ALA A 52 0.53 16.92 -1.56
N ALA A 53 0.61 16.12 -2.63
CA ALA A 53 -0.30 16.18 -3.74
C ALA A 53 -1.02 14.83 -3.79
N ASP A 54 -2.21 14.83 -3.19
CA ASP A 54 -3.12 13.69 -3.20
C ASP A 54 -4.22 13.92 -4.23
N GLU A 55 -4.32 13.00 -5.19
CA GLU A 55 -5.48 12.90 -6.08
C GLU A 55 -6.34 11.70 -5.65
N GLY A 56 -7.09 11.87 -4.56
CA GLY A 56 -8.12 10.91 -4.15
C GLY A 56 -7.57 9.57 -3.60
N PRO A 57 -8.23 8.42 -3.88
CA PRO A 57 -7.87 7.11 -3.31
C PRO A 57 -6.40 6.68 -3.57
N VAL A 58 -5.75 7.26 -4.58
CA VAL A 58 -4.39 6.94 -5.00
C VAL A 58 -3.31 7.56 -4.10
N GLY A 59 -3.68 8.46 -3.18
CA GLY A 59 -2.77 9.00 -2.16
C GLY A 59 -2.45 8.05 -1.02
N THR A 60 -3.21 6.95 -0.89
CA THR A 60 -3.16 6.08 0.30
C THR A 60 -1.77 5.50 0.56
N ALA A 61 -1.03 5.05 -0.46
CA ALA A 61 0.29 4.45 -0.25
C ALA A 61 1.34 5.48 0.18
N VAL A 62 1.32 6.69 -0.40
CA VAL A 62 2.19 7.80 0.00
C VAL A 62 1.84 8.27 1.41
N GLY A 63 0.57 8.34 1.75
CA GLY A 63 0.08 8.68 3.09
C GLY A 63 0.50 7.65 4.14
N LEU A 64 0.35 6.35 3.86
CA LEU A 64 0.80 5.27 4.73
C LEU A 64 2.31 5.29 4.93
N LEU A 65 3.10 5.50 3.88
CA LEU A 65 4.55 5.59 3.98
C LEU A 65 4.99 6.79 4.82
N THR A 66 4.40 7.95 4.56
CA THR A 66 4.68 9.18 5.30
C THR A 66 4.29 9.03 6.77
N GLY A 67 3.09 8.52 7.04
CA GLY A 67 2.59 8.25 8.39
C GLY A 67 3.43 7.23 9.14
N SER A 68 3.90 6.18 8.45
CA SER A 68 4.78 5.15 9.03
C SER A 68 6.16 5.72 9.39
N LEU A 69 6.74 6.58 8.54
CA LEU A 69 7.99 7.29 8.85
C LEU A 69 7.85 8.22 10.05
N ILE A 70 6.72 8.93 10.15
CA ILE A 70 6.42 9.79 11.31
C ILE A 70 6.23 8.94 12.56
N GLY A 71 5.46 7.85 12.48
CA GLY A 71 5.19 6.95 13.61
C GLY A 71 6.46 6.26 14.14
N LEU A 72 7.32 5.78 13.25
CA LEU A 72 8.58 5.12 13.61
C LEU A 72 9.52 6.06 14.39
N LEU A 73 9.59 7.33 13.99
CA LEU A 73 10.52 8.31 14.58
C LEU A 73 9.90 9.15 15.70
N GLY A 74 8.57 9.20 15.78
CA GLY A 74 7.84 9.94 16.82
C GLY A 74 7.59 9.16 18.11
N GLY A 75 7.95 7.87 18.16
CA GLY A 75 7.65 6.98 19.29
C GLY A 75 6.14 6.73 19.48
N PRO A 76 5.70 6.07 20.58
CA PRO A 76 4.29 5.75 20.83
C PRO A 76 3.34 6.97 20.83
N ALA A 77 3.88 8.18 21.05
CA ALA A 77 3.13 9.43 21.02
C ALA A 77 2.97 10.03 19.60
N GLY A 78 3.69 9.51 18.59
CA GLY A 78 3.78 10.05 17.23
C GLY A 78 2.74 9.54 16.22
N VAL A 79 1.81 8.66 16.63
CA VAL A 79 0.87 7.96 15.73
C VAL A 79 -0.28 8.85 15.20
N ALA A 80 -0.37 10.13 15.57
CA ALA A 80 -1.64 10.85 15.54
C ALA A 80 -2.07 11.51 14.20
N VAL A 81 -1.33 11.43 13.08
CA VAL A 81 -1.79 12.05 11.82
C VAL A 81 -1.47 11.17 10.61
N GLY A 82 -2.37 10.24 10.31
CA GLY A 82 -2.29 9.35 9.15
C GLY A 82 -3.04 8.01 9.34
N ALA A 83 -3.31 7.63 10.58
CA ALA A 83 -3.92 6.35 10.95
C ALA A 83 -5.45 6.33 11.01
N SER A 84 -6.15 7.36 10.50
CA SER A 84 -7.63 7.41 10.58
C SER A 84 -8.35 6.32 9.76
N LEU A 85 -7.61 5.49 9.02
CA LEU A 85 -8.17 4.37 8.23
C LEU A 85 -7.73 2.97 8.69
N GLY A 86 -6.89 2.83 9.74
CA GLY A 86 -6.15 1.58 9.97
C GLY A 86 -6.04 1.00 11.38
N SER A 87 -6.63 1.57 12.45
CA SER A 87 -6.29 1.05 13.79
C SER A 87 -7.40 1.13 14.85
N LEU A 88 -8.28 0.14 14.84
CA LEU A 88 -8.88 -0.36 16.09
C LEU A 88 -8.43 -1.83 16.25
N GLY A 89 -7.18 -2.08 16.66
CA GLY A 89 -6.77 -3.41 17.14
C GLY A 89 -5.29 -3.83 17.06
N GLY A 90 -4.51 -3.41 16.05
CA GLY A 90 -3.30 -4.18 15.66
C GLY A 90 -1.99 -3.41 15.44
N LEU A 91 -1.76 -2.29 16.13
CA LEU A 91 -0.68 -1.30 15.85
C LEU A 91 0.79 -1.77 15.81
N ILE A 92 1.10 -3.07 15.97
CA ILE A 92 2.48 -3.59 15.90
C ILE A 92 2.66 -4.73 14.87
N PHE A 93 1.61 -5.48 14.53
CA PHE A 93 1.71 -6.60 13.58
C PHE A 93 1.39 -6.22 12.12
N ASP A 94 0.89 -5.00 11.88
CA ASP A 94 0.26 -4.62 10.61
C ASP A 94 1.16 -3.79 9.66
N LEU A 95 2.46 -3.70 9.92
CA LEU A 95 3.39 -3.01 9.00
C LEU A 95 3.62 -3.82 7.71
N ASP A 96 3.59 -5.15 7.76
CA ASP A 96 3.64 -6.00 6.55
C ASP A 96 2.33 -5.93 5.74
N ALA A 97 1.18 -5.71 6.40
CA ALA A 97 -0.12 -5.54 5.75
C ALA A 97 -0.31 -4.17 5.07
N SER A 98 0.60 -3.22 5.28
CA SER A 98 0.57 -1.92 4.58
C SER A 98 1.11 -1.99 3.14
N GLY A 99 1.73 -3.11 2.75
CA GLY A 99 2.47 -3.25 1.49
C GLY A 99 3.81 -2.51 1.45
N ILE A 100 4.15 -1.80 2.55
CA ILE A 100 5.41 -1.08 2.76
C ILE A 100 6.24 -1.93 3.73
N GLY A 101 6.81 -3.02 3.24
CA GLY A 101 7.47 -3.98 4.14
C GLY A 101 8.60 -3.35 4.95
N ALA A 102 8.74 -3.83 6.19
CA ALA A 102 9.55 -3.21 7.24
C ALA A 102 10.98 -2.86 6.82
N GLN A 103 11.64 -3.72 6.05
CA GLN A 103 12.99 -3.48 5.54
C GLN A 103 13.09 -2.20 4.68
N PHE A 104 12.11 -1.93 3.82
CA PHE A 104 12.12 -0.73 2.99
C PHE A 104 11.93 0.53 3.82
N LEU A 105 11.08 0.46 4.85
CA LEU A 105 10.88 1.57 5.77
C LEU A 105 12.16 1.85 6.57
N ASP A 106 12.87 0.81 7.01
CA ASP A 106 14.14 0.93 7.75
C ASP A 106 15.26 1.52 6.88
N GLU A 107 15.40 1.05 5.64
CA GLU A 107 16.35 1.58 4.65
C GLU A 107 16.11 3.07 4.40
N VAL A 108 14.86 3.46 4.17
CA VAL A 108 14.48 4.87 3.94
C VAL A 108 14.68 5.71 5.20
N SER A 109 14.31 5.20 6.37
CA SER A 109 14.48 5.89 7.66
C SER A 109 15.94 6.15 7.99
N THR A 110 16.81 5.17 7.70
CA THR A 110 18.26 5.26 7.86
C THR A 110 18.87 6.27 6.90
N ALA A 111 18.45 6.26 5.63
CA ALA A 111 18.93 7.22 4.64
C ALA A 111 18.47 8.66 4.91
N LEU A 112 17.23 8.83 5.40
CA LEU A 112 16.67 10.11 5.83
C LEU A 112 17.21 10.49 7.22
N SER A 113 18.48 10.84 7.28
CA SER A 113 19.13 11.34 8.51
C SER A 113 18.68 12.77 8.85
N PRO A 114 18.85 13.23 10.11
CA PRO A 114 18.53 14.60 10.50
C PRO A 114 19.15 15.65 9.56
N GLY A 115 18.34 16.64 9.15
CA GLY A 115 18.72 17.67 8.18
C GLY A 115 18.41 17.35 6.71
N LYS A 116 18.06 16.11 6.38
CA LYS A 116 17.75 15.68 5.01
C LYS A 116 16.25 15.78 4.69
N SER A 117 15.95 15.68 3.41
CA SER A 117 14.58 15.71 2.88
C SER A 117 14.34 14.54 1.94
N ALA A 118 13.09 14.14 1.73
CA ALA A 118 12.76 13.11 0.76
C ALA A 118 11.51 13.44 -0.04
N VAL A 119 11.50 12.99 -1.30
CA VAL A 119 10.33 12.91 -2.15
C VAL A 119 9.82 11.48 -2.10
N LEU A 120 8.60 11.31 -1.63
CA LEU A 120 7.85 10.06 -1.69
C LEU A 120 6.90 10.18 -2.89
N ALA A 121 6.88 9.18 -3.75
CA ALA A 121 6.04 9.20 -4.94
C ALA A 121 5.49 7.81 -5.25
N GLU A 122 4.20 7.75 -5.58
CA GLU A 122 3.60 6.59 -6.21
C GLU A 122 3.61 6.81 -7.72
N ILE A 123 4.35 5.96 -8.44
CA ILE A 123 4.60 6.13 -9.86
C ILE A 123 4.37 4.85 -10.65
N GLN A 124 3.93 5.00 -11.90
CA GLN A 124 4.04 3.94 -12.91
C GLN A 124 5.06 4.32 -13.98
N GLU A 125 6.09 3.51 -14.11
CA GLU A 125 7.17 3.67 -15.07
C GLU A 125 7.51 2.32 -15.73
N ASN A 126 7.88 2.36 -17.01
CA ASN A 126 8.37 1.19 -17.73
C ASN A 126 9.88 1.27 -18.02
N TRP A 127 10.48 2.44 -17.84
CA TRP A 127 11.91 2.69 -18.00
C TRP A 127 12.38 3.64 -16.91
N THR A 128 13.33 3.20 -16.08
CA THR A 128 13.73 3.94 -14.87
C THR A 128 14.83 4.97 -15.13
N THR A 129 15.63 4.77 -16.19
CA THR A 129 16.82 5.59 -16.47
C THR A 129 16.55 7.09 -16.56
N PRO A 130 15.49 7.58 -17.23
CA PRO A 130 15.23 9.02 -17.30
C PRO A 130 15.02 9.64 -15.93
N LEU A 131 14.25 8.96 -15.07
CA LEU A 131 13.99 9.43 -13.71
C LEU A 131 15.24 9.35 -12.84
N ASP A 132 15.95 8.21 -12.88
CA ASP A 132 17.18 8.01 -12.10
C ASP A 132 18.25 9.03 -12.45
N THR A 133 18.43 9.30 -13.75
CA THR A 133 19.42 10.28 -14.21
C THR A 133 19.14 11.66 -13.63
N ARG A 134 17.87 12.10 -13.67
CA ARG A 134 17.48 13.42 -13.13
C ARG A 134 17.63 13.47 -11.61
N LEU A 135 17.21 12.44 -10.89
CA LEU A 135 17.30 12.40 -9.43
C LEU A 135 18.76 12.31 -8.96
N HIS A 136 19.60 11.49 -9.59
CA HIS A 136 21.01 11.39 -9.25
C HIS A 136 21.79 12.67 -9.55
N GLN A 137 21.45 13.41 -10.62
CA GLN A 137 22.03 14.73 -10.91
C GLN A 137 21.76 15.74 -9.77
N LEU A 138 20.66 15.54 -9.04
CA LEU A 138 20.29 16.34 -7.87
C LEU A 138 20.83 15.78 -6.55
N GLY A 139 21.70 14.76 -6.61
CA GLY A 139 22.30 14.12 -5.43
C GLY A 139 21.34 13.20 -4.67
N ALA A 140 20.26 12.73 -5.30
CA ALA A 140 19.32 11.86 -4.62
C ALA A 140 19.88 10.45 -4.39
N THR A 141 19.57 9.85 -3.24
CA THR A 141 19.59 8.38 -3.08
C THR A 141 18.19 7.85 -3.33
N VAL A 142 18.03 6.96 -4.33
CA VAL A 142 16.71 6.51 -4.79
C VAL A 142 16.43 5.08 -4.33
N PHE A 143 15.33 4.91 -3.60
CA PHE A 143 14.76 3.63 -3.19
C PHE A 143 13.50 3.35 -3.99
N ARG A 144 13.32 2.10 -4.43
CA ARG A 144 12.12 1.65 -5.13
C ARG A 144 11.59 0.37 -4.53
N ARG A 145 10.27 0.28 -4.44
CA ARG A 145 9.57 -0.95 -4.07
C ARG A 145 8.38 -1.17 -4.98
N LEU A 146 8.25 -2.40 -5.47
CA LEU A 146 7.03 -2.83 -6.15
C LEU A 146 5.89 -2.88 -5.13
N ARG A 147 4.71 -2.41 -5.52
CA ARG A 147 3.51 -2.60 -4.72
C ARG A 147 3.20 -4.10 -4.72
N SER A 148 3.41 -4.78 -3.61
CA SER A 148 3.31 -6.24 -3.56
C SER A 148 1.87 -6.70 -3.33
N GLU A 149 1.49 -7.82 -3.92
CA GLU A 149 0.20 -8.53 -3.68
C GLU A 149 0.17 -9.31 -2.35
N VAL A 150 1.10 -9.01 -1.43
CA VAL A 150 1.31 -9.76 -0.18
C VAL A 150 0.06 -9.74 0.69
N ILE A 151 -0.69 -8.64 0.68
CA ILE A 151 -1.93 -8.49 1.44
C ILE A 151 -2.99 -9.46 0.90
N GLU A 152 -3.18 -9.50 -0.41
CA GLU A 152 -4.16 -10.38 -1.04
C GLU A 152 -3.80 -11.85 -0.81
N ASP A 153 -2.52 -12.22 -0.92
CA ASP A 153 -2.06 -13.58 -0.63
C ASP A 153 -2.20 -13.96 0.85
N GLN A 154 -1.99 -13.02 1.76
CA GLN A 154 -2.18 -13.23 3.20
C GLN A 154 -3.65 -13.47 3.52
N LEU A 155 -4.57 -12.64 2.99
CA LEU A 155 -6.00 -12.83 3.16
C LEU A 155 -6.47 -14.20 2.64
N VAL A 156 -5.96 -14.66 1.49
CA VAL A 156 -6.28 -16.00 0.98
C VAL A 156 -5.80 -17.10 1.93
N ARG A 157 -4.55 -16.98 2.44
CA ARG A 157 -3.97 -17.97 3.36
C ARG A 157 -4.74 -18.03 4.69
N GLU A 158 -5.05 -16.89 5.28
CA GLU A 158 -5.78 -16.81 6.55
C GLU A 158 -7.22 -17.31 6.40
N SER A 159 -7.92 -16.94 5.31
CA SER A 159 -9.26 -17.46 5.03
C SER A 159 -9.27 -18.99 4.91
N ALA A 160 -8.29 -19.58 4.21
CA ALA A 160 -8.19 -21.02 4.06
C ALA A 160 -7.86 -21.73 5.39
N ALA A 161 -6.99 -21.13 6.21
CA ALA A 161 -6.64 -21.68 7.52
C ALA A 161 -7.86 -21.70 8.46
N PHE A 162 -8.59 -20.59 8.58
CA PHE A 162 -9.76 -20.52 9.44
C PHE A 162 -10.92 -21.40 8.97
N GLU A 163 -11.11 -21.57 7.66
CA GLU A 163 -12.06 -22.56 7.13
C GLU A 163 -11.69 -23.98 7.57
N ALA A 164 -10.42 -24.36 7.46
CA ALA A 164 -9.93 -25.67 7.88
C ALA A 164 -10.06 -25.89 9.39
N ASP A 165 -9.74 -24.88 10.20
CA ASP A 165 -9.90 -24.92 11.66
C ASP A 165 -11.38 -25.08 12.05
N LEU A 166 -12.27 -24.31 11.42
CA LEU A 166 -13.70 -24.41 11.68
C LEU A 166 -14.25 -25.80 11.33
N LYS A 167 -13.83 -26.37 10.19
CA LYS A 167 -14.20 -27.73 9.80
C LYS A 167 -13.71 -28.77 10.79
N THR A 168 -12.50 -28.61 11.31
CA THR A 168 -11.91 -29.50 12.33
C THR A 168 -12.70 -29.43 13.63
N LEU A 169 -12.96 -28.21 14.13
CA LEU A 169 -13.77 -28.00 15.34
C LEU A 169 -15.20 -28.57 15.19
N GLN A 170 -15.81 -28.43 14.02
CA GLN A 170 -17.12 -29.03 13.74
C GLN A 170 -17.11 -30.55 13.75
N GLU A 171 -16.01 -31.17 13.30
CA GLU A 171 -15.84 -32.62 13.36
C GLU A 171 -15.61 -33.09 14.81
N ASP A 172 -14.75 -32.40 15.56
CA ASP A 172 -14.50 -32.69 16.98
C ASP A 172 -15.79 -32.59 17.80
N LEU A 173 -16.67 -31.62 17.49
CA LEU A 173 -17.95 -31.46 18.14
C LEU A 173 -18.85 -32.71 18.05
N LYS A 174 -18.75 -33.48 16.95
CA LYS A 174 -19.54 -34.70 16.74
C LYS A 174 -19.13 -35.81 17.70
N HIS A 175 -17.85 -35.88 18.05
CA HIS A 175 -17.25 -36.94 18.87
C HIS A 175 -17.07 -36.52 20.34
N ALA A 176 -17.24 -35.23 20.65
CA ALA A 176 -17.04 -34.67 21.99
C ALA A 176 -18.15 -35.02 23.00
N ASP A 177 -17.75 -35.18 24.26
CA ASP A 177 -18.65 -35.27 25.42
C ASP A 177 -19.28 -33.92 25.79
N ALA A 178 -20.14 -33.89 26.82
CA ALA A 178 -20.92 -32.70 27.17
C ALA A 178 -20.05 -31.50 27.61
N GLU A 179 -18.95 -31.75 28.33
CA GLU A 179 -18.05 -30.70 28.82
C GLU A 179 -17.19 -30.13 27.67
N THR A 180 -16.62 -31.03 26.87
CA THR A 180 -15.78 -30.68 25.71
C THR A 180 -16.61 -30.00 24.61
N ARG A 181 -17.87 -30.39 24.42
CA ARG A 181 -18.78 -29.73 23.47
C ARG A 181 -18.97 -28.25 23.76
N ALA A 182 -19.13 -27.86 25.03
CA ALA A 182 -19.32 -26.46 25.38
C ALA A 182 -18.08 -25.61 25.07
N ALA A 183 -16.88 -26.16 25.30
CA ALA A 183 -15.62 -25.52 24.92
C ALA A 183 -15.48 -25.38 23.40
N ILE A 184 -15.69 -26.47 22.65
CA ILE A 184 -15.62 -26.46 21.18
C ILE A 184 -16.63 -25.48 20.58
N GLN A 185 -17.85 -25.41 21.11
CA GLN A 185 -18.84 -24.43 20.65
C GLN A 185 -18.37 -22.98 20.83
N LYS A 186 -17.71 -22.68 21.95
CA LYS A 186 -17.14 -21.36 22.19
C LYS A 186 -16.02 -21.05 21.19
N ASP A 187 -15.14 -22.00 20.93
CA ASP A 187 -14.05 -21.86 19.96
C ASP A 187 -14.60 -21.67 18.53
N ILE A 188 -15.62 -22.43 18.14
CA ILE A 188 -16.34 -22.24 16.87
C ILE A 188 -16.89 -20.81 16.76
N GLN A 189 -17.53 -20.29 17.81
CA GLN A 189 -18.04 -18.91 17.79
C GLN A 189 -16.91 -17.89 17.64
N GLN A 190 -15.78 -18.10 18.33
CA GLN A 190 -14.61 -17.23 18.22
C GLN A 190 -14.02 -17.25 16.81
N VAL A 191 -13.84 -18.44 16.22
CA VAL A 191 -13.34 -18.59 14.85
C VAL A 191 -14.33 -17.98 13.85
N LYS A 192 -15.64 -18.15 14.02
CA LYS A 192 -16.66 -17.49 13.17
C LYS A 192 -16.56 -15.95 13.22
N MET A 193 -16.31 -15.37 14.40
CA MET A 193 -16.07 -13.91 14.51
C MET A 193 -14.80 -13.47 13.77
N GLN A 194 -13.73 -14.26 13.83
CA GLN A 194 -12.49 -13.99 13.09
C GLN A 194 -12.71 -14.10 11.58
N ILE A 195 -13.43 -15.13 11.12
CA ILE A 195 -13.82 -15.29 9.71
C ILE A 195 -14.68 -14.13 9.23
N GLN A 196 -15.64 -13.64 10.04
CA GLN A 196 -16.45 -12.48 9.68
C GLN A 196 -15.59 -11.22 9.53
N THR A 197 -14.62 -11.03 10.43
CA THR A 197 -13.67 -9.92 10.36
C THR A 197 -12.85 -9.99 9.07
N LEU A 198 -12.34 -11.17 8.72
CA LEU A 198 -11.62 -11.38 7.46
C LEU A 198 -12.50 -11.18 6.23
N GLN A 199 -13.75 -11.61 6.27
CA GLN A 199 -14.71 -11.41 5.19
C GLN A 199 -14.91 -9.91 4.92
N ASP A 200 -15.09 -9.13 5.98
CA ASP A 200 -15.26 -7.67 5.91
C ASP A 200 -13.98 -6.99 5.40
N GLN A 201 -12.81 -7.46 5.85
CA GLN A 201 -11.51 -6.98 5.36
C GLN A 201 -11.30 -7.28 3.88
N ALA A 202 -11.57 -8.51 3.42
CA ALA A 202 -11.46 -8.90 2.02
C ALA A 202 -12.40 -8.07 1.12
N LYS A 203 -13.64 -7.86 1.57
CA LYS A 203 -14.61 -7.01 0.87
C LYS A 203 -14.14 -5.56 0.80
N LYS A 204 -13.76 -4.97 1.94
CA LYS A 204 -13.23 -3.61 2.02
C LYS A 204 -12.01 -3.44 1.11
N ARG A 205 -11.12 -4.42 1.07
CA ARG A 205 -9.91 -4.39 0.23
C ARG A 205 -10.24 -4.48 -1.25
N LEU A 206 -11.26 -5.25 -1.62
CA LEU A 206 -11.77 -5.31 -3.00
C LEU A 206 -12.32 -3.95 -3.44
N ASP A 207 -13.17 -3.34 -2.62
CA ASP A 207 -13.77 -2.03 -2.89
C ASP A 207 -12.68 -0.94 -3.00
N GLN A 208 -11.70 -0.95 -2.09
CA GLN A 208 -10.53 -0.07 -2.15
C GLN A 208 -9.71 -0.27 -3.41
N THR A 209 -9.39 -1.52 -3.75
CA THR A 209 -8.57 -1.84 -4.93
C THR A 209 -9.27 -1.40 -6.22
N LYS A 210 -10.60 -1.51 -6.27
CA LYS A 210 -11.41 -0.97 -7.37
C LYS A 210 -11.34 0.55 -7.44
N ALA A 211 -11.57 1.24 -6.32
CA ALA A 211 -11.53 2.71 -6.27
C ALA A 211 -10.14 3.26 -6.64
N GLU A 212 -9.06 2.64 -6.15
CA GLU A 212 -7.68 2.98 -6.53
C GLU A 212 -7.44 2.77 -8.03
N THR A 213 -7.90 1.65 -8.59
CA THR A 213 -7.77 1.34 -10.02
C THR A 213 -8.52 2.35 -10.88
N ASP A 214 -9.75 2.68 -10.53
CA ASP A 214 -10.56 3.66 -11.26
C ASP A 214 -9.91 5.03 -11.26
N ALA A 215 -9.39 5.47 -10.10
CA ALA A 215 -8.69 6.74 -9.98
C ALA A 215 -7.36 6.76 -10.76
N ARG A 216 -6.59 5.66 -10.76
CA ARG A 216 -5.37 5.53 -11.59
C ARG A 216 -5.67 5.57 -13.08
N LEU A 217 -6.73 4.87 -13.51
CA LEU A 217 -7.18 4.91 -14.90
C LEU A 217 -7.64 6.31 -15.30
N GLN A 218 -8.26 7.04 -14.38
CA GLN A 218 -8.65 8.43 -14.60
C GLN A 218 -7.43 9.35 -14.74
N SER A 219 -6.43 9.25 -13.84
CA SER A 219 -5.17 9.99 -13.93
C SER A 219 -4.44 9.72 -15.25
N LEU A 220 -4.34 8.44 -15.66
CA LEU A 220 -3.77 8.06 -16.96
C LEU A 220 -4.56 8.68 -18.12
N LYS A 221 -5.89 8.61 -18.10
CA LYS A 221 -6.73 9.25 -19.13
C LYS A 221 -6.52 10.76 -19.18
N ASP A 222 -6.45 11.43 -18.03
CA ASP A 222 -6.22 12.87 -17.96
C ASP A 222 -4.83 13.24 -18.49
N GLN A 223 -3.82 12.43 -18.19
CA GLN A 223 -2.48 12.55 -18.75
C GLN A 223 -2.50 12.48 -20.29
N THR A 224 -3.33 11.61 -20.90
CA THR A 224 -3.41 11.53 -22.37
C THR A 224 -3.88 12.82 -23.05
N LYS A 225 -4.64 13.67 -22.34
CA LYS A 225 -5.18 14.93 -22.90
C LYS A 225 -4.08 15.94 -23.26
N GLN A 226 -2.96 15.88 -22.55
CA GLN A 226 -1.83 16.80 -22.72
C GLN A 226 -0.60 16.12 -23.35
N ALA A 227 -0.66 14.82 -23.58
CA ALA A 227 0.45 14.00 -24.05
C ALA A 227 0.61 14.02 -25.58
N SER A 228 1.85 13.93 -26.06
CA SER A 228 2.16 13.67 -27.47
C SER A 228 1.67 12.28 -27.91
N ASP A 229 1.53 12.03 -29.22
CA ASP A 229 1.06 10.72 -29.71
C ASP A 229 1.98 9.55 -29.34
N ARG A 230 3.29 9.81 -29.25
CA ARG A 230 4.25 8.81 -28.75
C ARG A 230 4.02 8.51 -27.27
N ALA A 231 3.76 9.55 -26.47
CA ALA A 231 3.48 9.42 -25.05
C ALA A 231 2.14 8.71 -24.80
N LYS A 232 1.08 9.01 -25.58
CA LYS A 232 -0.22 8.33 -25.50
C LYS A 232 -0.07 6.81 -25.61
N ARG A 233 0.69 6.30 -26.58
CA ARG A 233 0.94 4.85 -26.71
C ARG A 233 1.55 4.22 -25.45
N ARG A 234 2.43 4.94 -24.75
CA ARG A 234 3.02 4.48 -23.47
C ARG A 234 2.01 4.55 -22.33
N ILE A 235 1.16 5.59 -22.31
CA ILE A 235 0.07 5.74 -21.33
C ILE A 235 -0.97 4.61 -21.53
N ASP A 236 -1.37 4.32 -22.77
CA ASP A 236 -2.30 3.24 -23.09
C ASP A 236 -1.79 1.88 -22.62
N LYS A 237 -0.50 1.60 -22.86
CA LYS A 237 0.15 0.38 -22.35
C LYS A 237 0.04 0.29 -20.82
N ARG A 238 0.29 1.41 -20.11
CA ARG A 238 0.14 1.47 -18.65
C ARG A 238 -1.30 1.26 -18.18
N MET A 239 -2.29 1.80 -18.90
CA MET A 239 -3.70 1.53 -18.61
C MET A 239 -4.04 0.04 -18.72
N THR A 240 -3.50 -0.65 -19.72
CA THR A 240 -3.67 -2.11 -19.84
C THR A 240 -3.01 -2.86 -18.69
N GLU A 241 -1.80 -2.47 -18.30
CA GLU A 241 -1.11 -3.06 -17.13
C GLU A 241 -1.91 -2.86 -15.84
N VAL A 242 -2.46 -1.66 -15.60
CA VAL A 242 -3.30 -1.36 -14.42
C VAL A 242 -4.56 -2.23 -14.38
N LYS A 243 -5.22 -2.45 -15.53
CA LYS A 243 -6.37 -3.35 -15.61
C LYS A 243 -6.01 -4.81 -15.34
N ALA A 244 -4.88 -5.27 -15.88
CA ALA A 244 -4.43 -6.65 -15.67
C ALA A 244 -4.04 -6.92 -14.21
N ASP A 245 -3.42 -5.94 -13.54
CA ASP A 245 -3.12 -5.98 -12.10
C ASP A 245 -4.42 -6.08 -11.28
N PHE A 246 -5.40 -5.23 -11.59
CA PHE A 246 -6.71 -5.25 -10.95
C PHE A 246 -7.40 -6.61 -11.06
N GLU A 247 -7.43 -7.22 -12.25
CA GLU A 247 -8.02 -8.56 -12.45
C GLU A 247 -7.34 -9.62 -11.57
N THR A 248 -6.01 -9.58 -11.49
CA THR A 248 -5.22 -10.53 -10.69
C THR A 248 -5.54 -10.38 -9.20
N ARG A 249 -5.52 -9.14 -8.69
CA ARG A 249 -5.79 -8.85 -7.27
C ARG A 249 -7.26 -9.09 -6.90
N SER A 250 -8.18 -8.71 -7.77
CA SER A 250 -9.63 -8.97 -7.61
C SER A 250 -9.91 -10.47 -7.52
N LYS A 251 -9.25 -11.30 -8.34
CA LYS A 251 -9.40 -12.76 -8.28
C LYS A 251 -8.99 -13.33 -6.91
N LYS A 252 -7.84 -12.90 -6.37
CA LYS A 252 -7.38 -13.32 -5.04
C LYS A 252 -8.32 -12.88 -3.93
N LEU A 253 -8.77 -11.63 -3.97
CA LEU A 253 -9.71 -11.08 -2.97
C LEU A 253 -11.08 -11.77 -3.01
N ASN A 254 -11.60 -12.07 -4.21
CA ASN A 254 -12.82 -12.85 -4.37
C ASN A 254 -12.66 -14.28 -3.86
N GLN A 255 -11.50 -14.91 -4.07
CA GLN A 255 -11.19 -16.22 -3.51
C GLN A 255 -11.20 -16.18 -1.98
N ALA A 256 -10.47 -15.23 -1.36
CA ALA A 256 -10.46 -15.06 0.09
C ALA A 256 -11.88 -14.85 0.65
N TRP A 257 -12.68 -14.03 -0.02
CA TRP A 257 -14.07 -13.79 0.36
C TRP A 257 -14.96 -15.04 0.22
N SER A 258 -14.80 -15.84 -0.85
CA SER A 258 -15.57 -17.08 -1.02
C SER A 258 -15.29 -18.09 0.10
N LEU A 259 -14.01 -18.30 0.44
CA LEU A 259 -13.59 -19.18 1.53
C LEU A 259 -14.24 -18.77 2.86
N THR A 260 -14.21 -17.47 3.19
CA THR A 260 -14.88 -16.99 4.42
C THR A 260 -16.39 -17.19 4.40
N LYS A 261 -17.03 -17.00 3.24
CA LYS A 261 -18.47 -17.16 3.09
C LYS A 261 -18.90 -18.62 3.24
N GLU A 262 -18.15 -19.53 2.64
CA GLU A 262 -18.38 -20.98 2.74
C GLU A 262 -18.21 -21.45 4.19
N ALA A 263 -17.15 -21.01 4.87
CA ALA A 263 -16.90 -21.34 6.26
C ALA A 263 -18.00 -20.82 7.22
N LEU A 264 -18.57 -19.64 6.96
CA LEU A 264 -19.66 -19.09 7.79
C LEU A 264 -21.00 -19.79 7.57
N ALA A 265 -21.22 -20.32 6.36
CA ALA A 265 -22.44 -21.04 5.99
C ALA A 265 -22.45 -22.50 6.49
N ALA A 266 -21.29 -23.05 6.82
CA ALA A 266 -21.13 -24.37 7.45
C ALA A 266 -21.49 -24.34 8.95
#